data_AF-A0A653P2M9-F1
#
_entry.id   AF-A0A653P2M9-F1
#
_cell.length_a   1.000
_cell.length_b   1.000
_cell.length_c   1.000
_cell.angle_alpha   90.00
_cell.angle_beta   90.00
_cell.angle_gamma   90.00
#
_symmetry.space_group_name_H-M   'P 1'
#
loop_
_entity.id
_entity.type
_entity.pdbx_description
1 polymer ?
#
loop_
_entity_poly.entity_id
_entity_poly.type
_entity_poly.pdbx_seq_one_letter_code
_entity_poly.pdbx_strand_id
1 'polypeptide(L)' 'MNADDVELCRVYGQMSREYLGDRAWSECEAQLRDGWHRLRRDPGVRWEDAAPLVRTFWDLTPAGDAPG' A
#
# COMPACT_ATOMS: atom_id res chain seq x y z
N MET A 1 6.80 14.22 6.54
CA MET A 1 6.75 12.75 6.51
C MET A 1 8.10 12.24 6.98
N ASN A 2 8.16 11.41 8.01
CA ASN A 2 9.43 10.89 8.53
C ASN A 2 9.88 9.65 7.75
N ALA A 3 11.14 9.23 7.93
CA ALA A 3 11.67 8.04 7.28
C ALA A 3 10.84 6.78 7.59
N ASP A 4 10.36 6.66 8.84
CA ASP A 4 9.50 5.57 9.29
C ASP A 4 8.16 5.51 8.53
N ASP A 5 7.57 6.68 8.22
CA ASP A 5 6.32 6.74 7.48
C ASP A 5 6.51 6.33 6.01
N VAL A 6 7.65 6.69 5.41
CA VAL A 6 8.00 6.28 4.04
C VAL A 6 8.25 4.77 3.98
N GLU A 7 8.98 4.22 4.96
CA GLU A 7 9.21 2.78 5.05
C GLU A 7 7.90 2.01 5.25
N LEU A 8 6.98 2.53 6.07
CA LEU A 8 5.65 1.95 6.24
C LEU A 8 4.85 1.96 4.93
N CYS A 9 4.82 3.08 4.21
CA CYS A 9 4.13 3.18 2.92
C CYS A 9 4.70 2.18 1.92
N ARG A 10 6.03 1.99 1.93
CA ARG A 10 6.70 0.98 1.12
C ARG A 10 6.24 -0.42 1.49
N VAL A 11 6.43 -0.85 2.73
CA VAL A 11 6.08 -2.21 3.17
C VAL A 11 4.60 -2.50 2.90
N TYR A 12 3.71 -1.55 3.19
CA TYR A 12 2.28 -1.70 2.94
C TYR A 12 1.95 -1.85 1.45
N GLY A 13 2.54 -1.01 0.59
CA GLY A 13 2.34 -1.09 -0.87
C GLY A 13 2.83 -2.40 -1.47
N GLN A 14 4.04 -2.84 -1.08
CA GLN A 14 4.64 -4.09 -1.55
C GLN A 14 3.79 -5.31 -1.13
N MET A 15 3.51 -5.44 0.18
CA MET A 15 2.71 -6.55 0.72
C MET A 15 1.32 -6.61 0.09
N SER A 16 0.71 -5.45 -0.13
CA SER A 16 -0.61 -5.38 -0.72
C SER A 16 -0.61 -5.80 -2.19
N ARG A 17 0.42 -5.42 -2.96
CA ARG A 17 0.58 -5.89 -4.35
C ARG A 17 0.80 -7.40 -4.42
N GLU A 18 1.58 -7.96 -3.51
CA GLU A 18 1.79 -9.41 -3.41
C GLU A 18 0.50 -10.15 -3.05
N TYR A 19 -0.30 -9.60 -2.12
CA TYR A 19 -1.55 -10.22 -1.67
C TYR A 19 -2.69 -10.11 -2.71
N LEU A 20 -2.81 -8.96 -3.37
CA LEU A 20 -3.90 -8.66 -4.31
C LEU A 20 -3.54 -9.06 -5.75
N GLY A 21 -2.27 -9.36 -6.01
CA GLY A 21 -1.79 -9.82 -7.30
C GLY A 21 -1.95 -8.76 -8.39
N ASP A 22 -2.40 -9.18 -9.57
CA ASP A 22 -2.50 -8.32 -10.75
C ASP A 22 -3.71 -7.36 -10.75
N ARG A 23 -4.44 -7.27 -9.63
CA ARG A 23 -5.57 -6.34 -9.53
C ARG A 23 -5.13 -4.89 -9.74
N ALA A 24 -6.00 -4.11 -10.36
CA ALA A 24 -5.77 -2.70 -10.59
C ALA A 24 -5.88 -1.91 -9.28
N TRP A 25 -5.03 -0.90 -9.11
CA TRP A 25 -5.05 0.00 -7.95
C TRP A 25 -6.45 0.53 -7.65
N SER A 26 -7.18 1.01 -8.67
CA SER A 26 -8.51 1.61 -8.50
C SER A 26 -9.55 0.65 -7.89
N GLU A 27 -9.41 -0.66 -8.10
CA GLU A 27 -10.30 -1.66 -7.49
C GLU A 27 -9.89 -1.96 -6.04
N CYS A 28 -8.58 -1.88 -5.76
CA CYS A 28 -8.02 -2.18 -4.46
C CYS A 28 -8.00 -0.98 -3.51
N GLU A 29 -7.99 0.25 -4.03
CA GLU A 29 -7.77 1.48 -3.25
C GLU A 29 -8.71 1.61 -2.05
N ALA A 30 -10.00 1.30 -2.23
CA ALA A 30 -10.97 1.34 -1.15
C ALA A 30 -10.64 0.33 -0.02
N GLN A 31 -10.22 -0.89 -0.40
CA GLN A 31 -9.81 -1.93 0.54
C GLN A 31 -8.49 -1.58 1.25
N LEU A 32 -7.54 -1.00 0.51
CA LEU A 32 -6.25 -0.55 1.03
C LEU A 32 -6.41 0.60 2.00
N ARG A 33 -7.27 1.56 1.68
CA ARG A 33 -7.60 2.67 2.57
C ARG A 33 -8.16 2.17 3.89
N ASP A 34 -9.12 1.25 3.84
CA ASP A 34 -9.74 0.66 5.01
C ASP A 34 -8.72 -0.17 5.82
N GLY A 35 -7.85 -0.92 5.15
CA GLY A 35 -6.73 -1.64 5.77
C GLY A 35 -5.72 -0.71 6.44
N TRP A 36 -5.37 0.41 5.80
CA TRP A 36 -4.48 1.43 6.35
C TRP A 36 -5.06 2.07 7.62
N HIS A 37 -6.36 2.40 7.61
CA HIS A 37 -7.06 2.92 8.78
C HIS A 37 -7.12 1.91 9.94
N ARG A 38 -7.18 0.60 9.67
CA ARG A 38 -7.09 -0.43 10.70
C ARG A 38 -5.69 -0.61 11.25
N LEU A 39 -4.68 -0.56 10.37
CA LEU A 39 -3.28 -0.73 10.72
C LEU A 39 -2.80 0.43 11.61
N ARG A 40 -3.22 1.66 11.29
CA ARG A 40 -2.85 2.86 12.03
C ARG A 40 -3.99 3.31 12.93
N ARG A 41 -3.85 3.00 14.22
CA ARG A 41 -4.66 3.64 15.28
C ARG A 41 -4.23 5.08 15.56
N ASP A 42 -3.04 5.47 15.09
CA ASP A 42 -2.40 6.77 15.35
C ASP A 42 -2.45 7.72 14.13
N PRO A 43 -2.77 9.02 14.33
CA PRO A 43 -3.10 9.97 13.26
C PRO A 43 -1.90 10.54 12.49
N GLY A 44 -0.67 10.07 12.72
CA GLY A 44 0.55 10.70 12.20
C GLY A 44 0.62 10.84 10.67
N VAL A 45 0.06 9.91 9.91
CA VAL A 45 -0.03 9.98 8.44
C VAL A 45 -1.41 9.53 7.98
N ARG A 46 -2.11 10.44 7.31
CA ARG A 46 -3.42 10.17 6.71
C ARG A 46 -3.26 9.33 5.46
N TRP A 47 -4.32 8.60 5.10
CA TRP A 47 -4.35 7.87 3.83
C TRP A 47 -4.07 8.79 2.64
N GLU A 48 -4.58 10.02 2.65
CA GLU A 48 -4.39 11.00 1.56
C GLU A 48 -2.90 11.31 1.30
N ASP A 49 -2.08 11.36 2.36
CA ASP A 49 -0.63 11.56 2.25
C ASP A 49 0.11 10.25 1.91
N ALA A 50 -0.36 9.10 2.41
CA ALA A 50 0.25 7.79 2.19
C ALA A 50 -0.05 7.20 0.82
N ALA A 51 -1.28 7.35 0.32
CA ALA A 51 -1.79 6.76 -0.91
C ALA A 51 -0.87 6.95 -2.12
N PRO A 52 -0.35 8.17 -2.42
CA PRO A 52 0.57 8.33 -3.55
C PRO A 52 1.85 7.51 -3.39
N LEU A 53 2.43 7.45 -2.19
CA LEU A 53 3.65 6.67 -1.92
C LEU A 53 3.38 5.17 -1.95
N VAL A 54 2.31 4.72 -1.28
CA VAL A 54 1.86 3.32 -1.31
C VAL A 54 1.64 2.88 -2.75
N ARG A 55 1.00 3.71 -3.57
CA ARG A 55 0.79 3.44 -5.00
C ARG A 55 2.10 3.37 -5.77
N THR A 56 3.06 4.27 -5.50
CA THR A 56 4.39 4.20 -6.12
C THR A 56 5.05 2.86 -5.82
N PHE A 57 5.08 2.42 -4.55
CA PHE A 57 5.70 1.14 -4.19
C PHE A 57 4.92 -0.08 -4.67
N TRP A 58 3.60 0.02 -4.75
CA TRP A 58 2.75 -0.96 -5.39
C TRP A 58 3.13 -1.16 -6.86
N ASP A 59 3.25 -0.07 -7.63
CA ASP A 59 3.55 -0.11 -9.06
C ASP A 59 4.97 -0.62 -9.34
N LEU A 60 5.92 -0.27 -8.47
CA LEU A 60 7.29 -0.81 -8.50
C LEU A 60 7.38 -2.29 -8.14
N THR A 61 6.38 -2.82 -7.44
CA THR A 61 6.34 -4.23 -7.06
C THR A 61 5.68 -5.02 -8.19
N PRO A 62 6.39 -5.98 -8.82
CA PRO A 62 5.75 -6.84 -9.79
C PRO A 62 4.56 -7.54 -9.13
N ALA A 63 3.41 -7.64 -9.83
CA ALA A 63 2.38 -8.57 -9.39
C ALA A 63 3.07 -9.92 -9.25
N GLY A 64 3.05 -10.49 -8.05
CA GLY A 64 3.80 -11.70 -7.76
C GLY A 64 3.58 -12.69 -8.90
N ASP A 65 4.66 -13.03 -9.61
CA ASP A 65 4.68 -14.13 -10.56
C ASP A 65 4.48 -15.37 -9.69
N ALA A 66 3.21 -15.72 -9.44
CA ALA A 66 2.88 -16.98 -8.83
C ALA A 66 3.40 -18.03 -9.81
N PRO A 67 4.41 -18.85 -9.45
CA PRO A 67 4.86 -19.90 -10.34
C PRO A 67 3.66 -20.81 -10.60
N GLY A 68 3.23 -20.85 -11.87
CA GLY A 68 2.12 -21.69 -12.35
C GLY A 68 2.44 -23.17 -12.31
#